data_AF-A0A356KK25-F1
#
_entry.id   AF-A0A356KK25-F1
#
_cell.length_a   1.000
_cell.length_b   1.000
_cell.length_c   1.000
_cell.angle_alpha   90.00
_cell.angle_beta   90.00
_cell.angle_gamma   90.00
#
_symmetry.space_group_name_H-M   'P 1'
#
loop_
_entity.id
_entity.type
_entity.pdbx_description
1 polymer ?
#
loop_
_entity_poly.entity_id
_entity_poly.type
_entity_poly.pdbx_seq_one_letter_code
_entity_poly.pdbx_strand_id
1 'polypeptide(L)'
;MSDDRRAELLIGYLEDALDDEERAEVEALLEEDAEAQAMLEAYQEAATALSALPTPEPPAAASEAAYAAVLAAMNADAEAASPPASSSDSVEQAGPLQAR
;
A
#
# COMPACT_ATOMS: atom_id res chain seq x y z
N MET A 1 -6.69 -31.93 8.78
CA MET A 1 -6.47 -30.63 8.12
C MET A 1 -5.93 -30.89 6.71
N SER A 2 -6.29 -30.07 5.71
CA SER A 2 -5.68 -30.16 4.37
C SER A 2 -4.30 -29.51 4.35
N ASP A 3 -3.42 -29.93 3.44
CA ASP A 3 -2.07 -29.38 3.32
C ASP A 3 -2.09 -27.87 3.04
N ASP A 4 -3.02 -27.40 2.20
CA ASP A 4 -3.18 -25.97 1.90
C ASP A 4 -3.55 -25.16 3.15
N ARG A 5 -4.49 -25.65 3.97
CA ARG A 5 -4.89 -24.96 5.21
C ARG A 5 -3.76 -24.97 6.23
N ARG A 6 -2.99 -26.08 6.30
CA ARG A 6 -1.80 -26.17 7.14
C ARG A 6 -0.78 -25.11 6.76
N ALA A 7 -0.51 -24.96 5.46
CA ALA A 7 0.42 -23.96 4.96
C ALA A 7 -0.05 -22.53 5.27
N GLU A 8 -1.32 -22.21 5.02
CA GLU A 8 -1.91 -20.90 5.34
C GLU A 8 -1.76 -20.54 6.82
N LEU A 9 -2.09 -21.48 7.72
CA LEU A 9 -1.99 -21.27 9.16
C LEU A 9 -0.54 -21.06 9.61
N LEU A 10 0.40 -21.88 9.14
CA LEU A 10 1.81 -21.73 9.51
C LEU A 10 2.42 -20.41 8.99
N ILE A 11 2.05 -19.98 7.78
CA ILE A 11 2.48 -18.68 7.24
C ILE A 11 1.87 -17.54 8.05
N GLY A 12 0.56 -17.57 8.32
CA GLY A 12 -0.09 -16.56 9.14
C GLY A 12 0.50 -16.48 10.55
N TYR A 13 0.94 -17.60 11.12
CA TYR A 13 1.61 -17.65 12.42
C TYR A 13 2.96 -16.91 12.38
N LEU A 14 3.73 -17.03 11.29
CA LEU A 14 5.00 -16.31 11.10
C LEU A 14 4.81 -14.81 10.90
N GLU A 15 3.72 -14.41 10.25
CA GLU A 15 3.39 -13.00 9.98
C GLU A 15 2.66 -12.32 11.14
N ASP A 16 2.42 -13.04 12.25
CA ASP A 16 1.61 -12.58 13.39
C ASP A 16 0.19 -12.12 12.97
N ALA A 17 -0.36 -12.75 11.93
CA ALA A 17 -1.60 -12.37 11.27
C ALA A 17 -2.81 -13.24 11.67
N LEU A 18 -2.60 -14.24 12.53
CA LEU A 18 -3.67 -15.12 13.02
C LEU A 18 -4.43 -14.50 14.19
N ASP A 19 -5.72 -14.83 14.28
CA ASP A 19 -6.50 -14.61 15.49
C ASP A 19 -6.13 -15.61 16.61
N ASP A 20 -6.72 -15.41 17.79
CA ASP A 20 -6.40 -16.22 18.98
C ASP A 20 -6.79 -17.70 18.81
N GLU A 21 -7.86 -18.00 18.06
CA GLU A 21 -8.33 -19.37 17.84
C GLU A 21 -7.40 -20.11 16.87
N GLU A 22 -7.07 -19.47 15.75
CA GLU A 22 -6.13 -20.01 14.76
C GLU A 22 -4.73 -20.17 15.35
N ARG A 23 -4.29 -19.24 16.21
CA ARG A 23 -3.00 -19.36 16.89
C ARG A 23 -2.96 -20.57 17.82
N ALA A 24 -4.01 -20.78 18.62
CA ALA A 24 -4.11 -21.94 19.49
C ALA A 24 -4.13 -23.26 18.69
N GLU A 25 -4.78 -23.28 17.52
CA GLU A 25 -4.76 -24.42 16.61
C GLU A 25 -3.35 -24.72 16.10
N VAL A 26 -2.59 -23.70 15.69
CA VAL A 26 -1.20 -23.86 15.25
C VAL A 26 -0.30 -24.31 16.38
N GLU A 27 -0.42 -23.74 17.59
CA GLU A 27 0.38 -24.14 18.74
C GLU A 27 0.15 -25.62 19.10
N ALA A 28 -1.10 -26.06 19.12
CA ALA A 28 -1.44 -27.47 19.33
C ALA A 28 -0.88 -28.38 18.22
N LEU A 29 -0.96 -27.95 16.96
CA LEU A 29 -0.38 -28.68 15.84
C LEU A 29 1.14 -28.82 16.00
N LEU A 30 1.83 -27.74 16.34
CA LEU A 30 3.28 -27.72 16.48
C LEU A 30 3.76 -28.54 17.68
N GLU A 31 2.95 -28.75 18.71
CA GLU A 31 3.32 -29.59 19.85
C GLU A 31 3.39 -31.08 19.47
N GLU A 32 2.52 -31.54 18.56
CA GLU A 32 2.35 -32.96 18.27
C GLU A 32 2.91 -33.39 16.89
N ASP A 33 3.11 -32.46 15.96
CA ASP A 33 3.43 -32.75 14.56
C ASP A 33 4.83 -32.27 14.14
N ALA A 34 5.76 -33.22 14.07
CA ALA A 34 7.14 -32.96 13.63
C ALA A 34 7.25 -32.51 12.16
N GLU A 35 6.30 -32.88 11.30
CA GLU A 35 6.26 -32.41 9.92
C GLU A 35 5.85 -30.94 9.87
N ALA A 36 4.88 -30.54 10.67
CA ALA A 36 4.48 -29.14 10.80
C ALA A 36 5.62 -28.27 11.36
N GLN A 37 6.37 -28.77 12.35
CA GLN A 37 7.57 -28.10 12.87
C GLN A 37 8.63 -27.89 11.78
N ALA A 38 8.95 -28.94 11.01
CA ALA A 38 9.92 -28.86 9.93
C ALA A 38 9.47 -27.88 8.82
N MET A 39 8.17 -27.85 8.53
CA MET A 39 7.61 -26.92 7.54
C MET A 39 7.69 -25.45 8.03
N LEU A 40 7.41 -25.21 9.31
CA LEU A 40 7.56 -23.89 9.92
C LEU A 40 9.01 -23.40 9.88
N GLU A 41 9.97 -24.27 10.21
CA GLU A 41 11.41 -23.96 10.14
C GLU A 41 11.84 -23.62 8.71
N ALA A 42 11.39 -24.40 7.71
CA ALA A 42 11.68 -24.13 6.30
C ALA A 42 11.11 -22.78 5.83
N TYR A 43 9.92 -22.39 6.29
CA TYR A 43 9.34 -21.08 5.98
C TYR A 43 10.12 -19.94 6.66
N GLN A 44 10.56 -20.12 7.90
CA GLN A 44 11.40 -19.14 8.60
C GLN A 44 12.74 -18.95 7.88
N GLU A 45 13.37 -20.04 7.43
CA GLU A 45 14.61 -19.99 6.66
C GLU A 45 14.41 -19.25 5.33
N ALA A 46 13.33 -19.57 4.60
CA ALA A 46 13.00 -18.90 3.34
C ALA A 46 12.73 -17.40 3.53
N ALA A 47 11.96 -17.02 4.54
CA ALA A 47 11.67 -15.62 4.86
C ALA A 47 12.95 -14.87 5.22
N THR A 48 13.82 -15.47 6.03
CA THR A 48 15.13 -14.91 6.39
C THR A 48 15.99 -14.72 5.14
N ALA A 49 16.10 -15.74 4.28
CA ALA A 49 16.87 -15.67 3.05
C ALA A 49 16.36 -14.59 2.09
N LEU A 50 15.04 -14.45 1.93
CA LEU A 50 14.43 -13.39 1.12
C LEU A 50 14.69 -12.00 1.69
N SER A 51 14.57 -11.83 3.02
CA SER A 51 14.82 -10.55 3.68
C SER A 51 16.29 -10.10 3.59
N ALA A 52 17.22 -11.05 3.42
CA ALA A 52 18.64 -10.78 3.26
C ALA A 52 19.02 -10.38 1.82
N LEU A 53 18.10 -10.53 0.85
CA LEU A 53 18.38 -10.12 -0.52
C LEU A 53 18.48 -8.59 -0.61
N PRO A 54 19.47 -8.06 -1.36
CA PRO A 54 19.56 -6.63 -1.57
C PRO A 54 18.33 -6.13 -2.33
N THR A 55 17.78 -5.00 -1.90
CA THR A 55 16.74 -4.31 -2.67
C THR A 55 17.34 -3.89 -4.02
N PRO A 56 16.74 -4.28 -5.16
CA PRO A 56 17.27 -3.93 -6.47
C PRO A 56 17.20 -2.40 -6.66
N GLU A 57 18.33 -1.80 -7.04
CA GLU A 57 18.36 -0.39 -7.37
C GLU A 57 17.71 -0.18 -8.75
N PRO A 58 16.67 0.67 -8.85
CA PRO A 58 16.08 0.99 -10.15
C PRO A 58 17.08 1.74 -11.03
N PRO A 59 17.03 1.56 -12.37
CA PRO A 59 17.84 2.36 -13.27
C PRO A 59 17.48 3.84 -13.14
N ALA A 60 18.47 4.73 -13.25
CA ALA A 60 18.30 6.17 -13.02
C ALA A 60 17.11 6.78 -13.78
N ALA A 61 16.91 6.39 -15.05
CA ALA A 61 15.79 6.85 -15.86
C ALA A 61 14.41 6.48 -15.29
N ALA A 62 14.28 5.31 -14.65
CA ALA A 62 13.04 4.90 -13.99
C ALA A 62 12.79 5.71 -12.72
N SER A 63 13.84 5.99 -11.94
CA SER A 63 13.76 6.84 -10.74
C SER A 63 13.34 8.27 -11.07
N GLU A 64 13.93 8.86 -12.11
CA GLU A 64 13.57 10.20 -12.60
C GLU A 64 12.12 10.25 -13.08
N ALA A 65 11.69 9.25 -13.86
CA ALA A 65 10.31 9.16 -14.34
C ALA A 65 9.30 9.02 -13.18
N ALA A 66 9.62 8.20 -12.18
CA ALA A 66 8.79 8.06 -10.98
C ALA A 66 8.68 9.38 -10.20
N TYR A 67 9.79 10.09 -10.02
CA TYR A 67 9.80 11.40 -9.36
C TYR A 67 8.97 12.44 -10.11
N ALA A 68 9.11 12.52 -11.43
CA ALA A 68 8.31 13.41 -12.27
C ALA A 68 6.80 13.08 -12.20
N ALA A 69 6.44 11.79 -12.16
CA ALA A 69 5.06 11.36 -12.03
C ALA A 69 4.45 11.75 -10.67
N VAL A 70 5.19 11.61 -9.57
CA VAL A 70 4.75 12.04 -8.23
C VAL A 70 4.53 13.55 -8.19
N LEU A 71 5.47 14.34 -8.74
CA LEU A 71 5.30 15.80 -8.82
C LEU A 71 4.08 16.21 -9.65
N ALA A 72 3.85 15.54 -10.79
CA ALA A 72 2.69 15.80 -11.62
C ALA A 72 1.38 15.48 -10.88
N ALA A 73 1.33 14.38 -10.14
CA ALA A 73 0.16 14.01 -9.33
C ALA A 73 -0.11 15.03 -8.21
N MET A 74 0.93 15.50 -7.50
CA MET A 74 0.79 16.53 -6.47
C MET A 74 0.29 17.86 -7.04
N ASN A 75 0.78 18.26 -8.22
CA ASN A 75 0.33 19.48 -8.88
C ASN A 75 -1.12 19.37 -9.35
N ALA A 76 -1.52 18.23 -9.94
CA ALA A 76 -2.89 18.00 -10.36
C ALA A 76 -3.88 18.02 -9.17
N ASP A 77 -3.48 17.46 -8.02
CA ASP A 77 -4.29 17.50 -6.80
C ASP A 77 -4.44 18.93 -6.24
N ALA A 78 -3.36 19.72 -6.27
CA ALA A 78 -3.40 21.13 -5.89
C ALA A 78 -4.28 22.00 -6.82
N GLU A 79 -4.27 21.72 -8.12
CA GLU A 79 -5.15 22.38 -9.10
C GLU A 79 -6.61 21.98 -8.89
N ALA A 80 -6.89 20.71 -8.59
CA ALA A 80 -8.25 20.23 -8.29
C ALA A 80 -8.80 20.80 -6.98
N ALA A 81 -7.94 21.07 -5.99
CA ALA A 81 -8.32 21.67 -4.71
C ALA A 81 -8.47 23.21 -4.76
N SER A 82 -8.13 23.85 -5.87
CA SER A 82 -8.27 25.31 -6.02
C SER A 82 -9.74 25.70 -6.23
N PRO A 83 -10.32 26.62 -5.44
CA PRO A 83 -11.70 27.05 -5.61
C PRO A 83 -11.89 27.74 -6.98
N PRO A 84 -13.08 27.63 -7.62
CA PRO A 84 -13.32 28.29 -8.89
C PRO A 84 -13.06 29.78 -8.73
N ALA A 85 -12.20 30.33 -9.59
CA ALA A 85 -11.96 31.76 -9.65
C ALA A 85 -13.32 32.47 -9.69
N SER A 86 -13.61 33.24 -8.64
CA SER A 86 -14.84 34.00 -8.54
C SER A 86 -14.86 34.96 -9.70
N SER A 87 -15.68 34.66 -10.71
CA SER A 87 -16.01 35.58 -11.81
C SER A 87 -16.74 36.77 -11.20
N SER A 88 -15.99 37.71 -10.61
CA SER A 88 -16.51 39.02 -10.24
C SER A 88 -16.80 39.81 -11.52
N ASP A 89 -17.95 39.49 -12.09
CA ASP A 89 -19.02 40.42 -12.42
C ASP A 89 -18.54 41.87 -12.59
N SER A 90 -17.96 42.16 -13.75
CA SER A 90 -17.82 43.53 -14.25
C SER A 90 -19.00 43.82 -15.17
N VAL A 91 -20.19 44.00 -14.60
CA VAL A 91 -21.32 44.61 -15.33
C VAL A 91 -21.04 46.10 -15.45
N GLU A 92 -20.42 46.48 -16.56
CA GLU A 92 -20.23 47.86 -16.97
C GLU A 92 -21.61 48.49 -17.24
N GLN A 93 -22.15 49.15 -16.21
CA GLN A 93 -23.46 49.80 -16.24
C GLN A 93 -23.36 51.11 -17.03
N ALA A 94 -23.49 51.04 -18.35
CA ALA A 94 -23.56 52.20 -19.23
C ALA A 94 -24.97 52.82 -19.22
N GLY A 95 -25.23 53.75 -18.29
CA GLY A 95 -26.41 54.62 -18.35
C GLY A 95 -26.12 55.90 -19.16
N PRO A 96 -26.87 56.22 -20.22
CA PRO A 96 -26.70 57.50 -20.91
C PRO A 96 -27.36 58.62 -20.10
N LEU A 97 -26.56 59.62 -19.75
CA LEU A 97 -26.97 60.92 -19.24
C LEU A 97 -27.98 61.56 -20.21
N GLN A 98 -29.22 61.77 -19.74
CA GLN A 98 -30.16 62.66 -20.42
C GLN A 98 -29.69 64.10 -20.28
N ALA A 99 -29.45 64.76 -21.42
CA ALA A 99 -29.28 66.20 -21.50
C ALA A 99 -30.51 66.81 -22.18
N ARG A 100 -31.28 67.55 -21.34
CA ARG A 100 -32.18 68.69 -21.63
C ARG A 100 -33.20 68.60 -22.75
#